data_AF-A0A7C2M1L7-F1
#
_entry.id   AF-A0A7C2M1L7-F1
#
_cell.length_a   1.000
_cell.length_b   1.000
_cell.length_c   1.000
_cell.angle_alpha   90.00
_cell.angle_beta   90.00
_cell.angle_gamma   90.00
#
_symmetry.space_group_name_H-M   'P 1'
#
loop_
_entity.id
_entity.type
_entity.pdbx_description
1 polymer ?
#
loop_
_entity_poly.entity_id
_entity_poly.type
_entity_poly.pdbx_seq_one_letter_code
_entity_poly.pdbx_strand_id
1 'polypeptide(L)' 'MTNYFSSDFKLGILGGGQLGKMLLYETRKYDIQTLVLDPSAEAPSRIACDY' A
#
# COMPACT_ATOMS: atom_id res chain seq x y z
N MET A 1 -13.22 -18.23 -14.75
CA MET A 1 -12.03 -17.78 -14.00
C MET A 1 -12.41 -16.45 -13.38
N THR A 2 -12.61 -16.38 -12.07
CA THR A 2 -13.14 -15.19 -11.41
C THR A 2 -12.02 -14.15 -11.33
N ASN A 3 -12.10 -13.11 -12.16
CA ASN A 3 -11.17 -11.99 -12.11
C ASN A 3 -11.53 -11.14 -10.88
N TYR A 4 -10.81 -11.34 -9.77
CA TYR A 4 -10.85 -10.43 -8.63
C TYR A 4 -10.09 -9.16 -9.02
N PHE A 5 -10.76 -8.28 -9.76
CA PHE A 5 -10.17 -7.00 -10.18
C PHE A 5 -10.06 -6.02 -9.00
N SER A 6 -10.92 -6.18 -7.99
CA SER A 6 -10.85 -5.49 -6.70
C SER A 6 -11.26 -6.43 -5.57
N SER A 7 -10.83 -6.11 -4.35
CA SER A 7 -11.09 -6.88 -3.15
C SER A 7 -11.36 -5.96 -1.97
N ASP A 8 -12.27 -6.34 -1.08
CA ASP A 8 -12.45 -5.70 0.23
C ASP A 8 -11.26 -5.95 1.17
N PHE A 9 -10.25 -6.69 0.71
CA PHE A 9 -9.01 -6.94 1.42
C PHE A 9 -8.22 -5.65 1.63
N LYS A 10 -7.79 -5.45 2.87
CA LYS A 10 -6.94 -4.33 3.27
C LYS A 10 -5.59 -4.84 3.73
N LEU A 11 -4.53 -4.28 3.18
CA LEU A 11 -3.15 -4.62 3.53
C LEU A 11 -2.55 -3.55 4.46
N GLY A 12 -2.28 -3.93 5.71
CA GLY A 12 -1.51 -3.10 6.64
C GLY A 12 -0.01 -3.32 6.48
N ILE A 13 0.76 -2.23 6.37
CA ILE A 13 2.22 -2.23 6.25
C ILE A 13 2.80 -1.45 7.44
N LEU A 14 3.68 -2.10 8.20
CA LEU A 14 4.45 -1.48 9.28
C LEU A 14 5.84 -1.12 8.74
N GLY A 15 6.13 0.17 8.62
CA GLY A 15 7.37 0.67 8.05
C GLY A 15 7.20 1.13 6.61
N GLY A 16 7.59 2.38 6.38
CA GLY A 16 7.25 3.15 5.21
C GLY A 16 8.44 3.55 4.33
N GLY A 17 9.56 2.84 4.46
CA GLY A 17 10.76 3.04 3.65
C GLY A 17 10.59 2.70 2.16
N GLN A 18 11.70 2.62 1.43
CA GLN A 18 11.69 2.36 -0.02
C GLN A 18 10.98 1.05 -0.43
N LEU A 19 11.09 -0.01 0.38
CA LEU A 19 10.42 -1.28 0.12
C LEU A 19 8.89 -1.16 0.26
N GLY A 20 8.42 -0.43 1.27
CA GLY A 20 7.00 -0.13 1.43
C GLY A 20 6.45 0.62 0.21
N LYS A 21 7.20 1.61 -0.29
CA LYS A 21 6.83 2.35 -1.51
C LYS A 21 6.74 1.44 -2.75
N MET A 22 7.69 0.52 -2.93
CA MET A 22 7.66 -0.43 -4.05
C MET A 22 6.48 -1.39 -3.94
N LEU A 23 6.16 -1.86 -2.73
CA LEU A 23 5.01 -2.72 -2.49
C LEU A 23 3.69 -2.01 -2.79
N LEU A 24 3.54 -0.75 -2.36
CA LEU A 24 2.37 0.08 -2.68
C LEU A 24 2.14 0.20 -4.19
N TYR A 25 3.21 0.36 -4.96
CA TYR A 25 3.15 0.43 -6.42
C TYR A 25 2.56 -0.83 -7.06
N GLU A 26 2.90 -2.00 -6.53
CA GLU A 26 2.34 -3.26 -7.02
C GLU A 26 0.89 -3.43 -6.57
N THR A 27 0.57 -3.16 -5.30
CA THR A 27 -0.80 -3.33 -4.77
C THR A 27 -1.83 -2.42 -5.44
N ARG A 28 -1.42 -1.23 -5.91
CA ARG A 28 -2.30 -0.31 -6.67
C ARG A 28 -2.75 -0.89 -8.01
N LYS A 29 -1.97 -1.78 -8.63
CA LYS A 29 -2.36 -2.44 -9.90
C LYS A 29 -3.51 -3.43 -9.72
N TYR A 30 -3.73 -3.88 -8.50
CA TYR A 30 -4.75 -4.86 -8.13
C TYR A 30 -5.91 -4.22 -7.33
N ASP A 31 -5.98 -2.89 -7.28
CA ASP A 31 -6.98 -2.14 -6.52
C ASP A 31 -7.07 -2.57 -5.05
N ILE A 32 -5.93 -2.90 -4.45
CA ILE A 32 -5.84 -3.31 -3.04
C ILE A 32 -5.71 -2.07 -2.16
N GLN A 33 -6.61 -1.92 -1.19
CA GLN A 33 -6.50 -0.86 -0.19
C GLN A 33 -5.31 -1.12 0.74
N THR A 34 -4.46 -0.12 0.92
CA THR A 34 -3.23 -0.22 1.72
C THR A 34 -3.18 0.85 2.80
N LEU A 35 -2.72 0.46 3.99
CA LEU A 35 -2.57 1.33 5.15
C LEU A 35 -1.13 1.21 5.65
N VAL A 36 -0.37 2.32 5.66
CA VAL A 36 1.01 2.33 6.15
C VAL A 36 1.11 3.06 7.48
N LEU A 37 1.76 2.43 8.45
CA LEU A 37 2.16 3.07 9.71
C LEU A 37 3.69 3.18 9.76
N ASP A 38 4.20 4.41 9.85
CA ASP A 38 5.63 4.69 10.01
C ASP A 38 5.84 5.88 10.96
N PRO A 39 6.81 5.80 11.91
CA PRO A 39 7.08 6.89 12.85
C PRO A 39 7.61 8.16 12.18
N SER A 40 8.25 8.05 11.01
CA SER A 40 8.80 9.18 10.26
C SER A 40 7.73 9.87 9.42
N ALA A 41 7.59 11.18 9.60
CA ALA A 41 6.69 12.03 8.81
C ALA A 41 7.05 12.07 7.32
N GLU A 42 8.32 11.80 7.00
CA GLU A 42 8.90 11.89 5.66
C GLU A 42 9.01 10.51 4.98
N ALA A 43 8.37 9.48 5.54
CA ALA A 43 8.44 8.12 5.02
C ALA A 43 8.00 8.07 3.52
N PRO A 44 8.84 7.55 2.61
CA PRO A 44 8.58 7.56 1.16
C PRO A 44 7.25 6.96 0.70
N SER A 45 6.78 5.95 1.43
CA SER A 45 5.51 5.26 1.16
C SER A 45 4.27 6.05 1.61
N ARG A 46 4.41 7.04 2.50
CA ARG A 46 3.29 7.84 3.01
C ARG A 46 2.64 8.68 1.91
N ILE A 47 3.43 9.09 0.90
CA ILE A 47 2.96 9.82 -0.30
C ILE A 47 2.16 8.90 -1.23
N ALA A 48 2.42 7.60 -1.19
CA ALA A 48 1.82 6.61 -2.08
C ALA A 48 0.67 5.80 -1.43
N CYS A 49 0.36 6.06 -0.16
CA CYS A 49 -0.79 5.47 0.53
C CYS A 49 -2.03 6.29 0.21
N ASP A 50 -3.09 5.63 -0.26
CA ASP A 50 -4.38 6.26 -0.49
C ASP A 50 -5.12 6.47 0.84
N TYR A 51 -5.74 7.64 1.00
CA TYR A 51 -6.55 8.01 2.16
C TYR A 51 -7.82 7.17 2.26
#